data_AF-A0A2K8UJG0-F1
#
_entry.id   AF-A0A2K8UJG0-F1
#
_cell.length_a   1.000
_cell.length_b   1.000
_cell.length_c   1.000
_cell.angle_alpha   90.00
_cell.angle_beta   90.00
_cell.angle_gamma   90.00
#
_symmetry.space_group_name_H-M   'P 1'
#
loop_
_entity.id
_entity.type
_entity.pdbx_description
1 polymer ?
#
loop_
_entity_poly.entity_id
_entity_poly.type
_entity_poly.pdbx_seq_one_letter_code
_entity_poly.pdbx_strand_id
1 'polypeptide(L)'
;MKQGRVDAVVTYWHYAARLTAAGLPQALGVREALRALGITTDLPMIGYCFDETWAAGHREALRRFLSAADQARTLLRDSDAEWEALRPLMAAPDEATFIALRDGYRAGIPTRWGAAERADAQRLYVLLRALSGADLVGEAAQLPAGTFWDGAPD
;
A
#
# COMPACT_ATOMS: atom_id res chain seq x y z
N MET A 1 2.62 -22.94 -10.33
CA MET A 1 3.93 -22.34 -10.10
C MET A 1 4.89 -23.38 -9.53
N LYS A 2 5.11 -23.49 -8.21
CA LYS A 2 6.14 -24.41 -7.65
C LYS A 2 5.93 -25.90 -7.98
N GLN A 3 4.69 -26.34 -8.13
CA GLN A 3 4.33 -27.71 -8.52
C GLN A 3 4.03 -27.86 -10.03
N GLY A 4 4.32 -26.83 -10.85
CA GLY A 4 4.05 -26.86 -12.30
C GLY A 4 2.57 -26.85 -12.72
N ARG A 5 1.62 -26.72 -11.78
CA ARG A 5 0.17 -26.81 -12.08
C ARG A 5 -0.49 -25.53 -12.64
N VAL A 6 0.21 -24.40 -12.57
CA VAL A 6 -0.28 -23.10 -13.07
C VAL A 6 0.93 -22.32 -13.58
N ASP A 7 0.74 -21.54 -14.64
CA ASP A 7 1.81 -20.80 -15.35
C ASP A 7 2.02 -19.36 -14.85
N ALA A 8 0.98 -18.77 -14.25
CA ALA A 8 1.03 -17.45 -13.61
C ALA A 8 0.06 -17.39 -12.41
N VAL A 9 0.29 -16.44 -11.50
CA VAL A 9 -0.60 -16.16 -10.36
C VAL A 9 -0.69 -14.67 -10.11
N VAL A 10 -1.91 -14.18 -9.85
CA VAL A 10 -2.13 -12.85 -9.29
C VAL A 10 -2.08 -12.96 -7.78
N THR A 11 -1.16 -12.25 -7.14
CA THR A 11 -1.01 -12.28 -5.68
C THR A 11 -0.46 -10.94 -5.17
N TYR A 12 -0.30 -10.82 -3.86
CA TYR A 12 0.10 -9.59 -3.20
C TYR A 12 1.38 -9.77 -2.37
N TRP A 13 1.96 -8.63 -1.99
CA TRP A 13 3.30 -8.42 -1.41
C TRP A 13 3.98 -9.66 -0.83
N HIS A 14 3.58 -10.17 0.34
CA HIS A 14 4.36 -11.20 1.04
C HIS A 14 4.33 -12.58 0.37
N TYR A 15 3.33 -12.87 -0.47
CA TYR A 15 3.34 -14.07 -1.30
C TYR A 15 4.20 -13.87 -2.54
N ALA A 16 4.11 -12.71 -3.18
CA ALA A 16 4.95 -12.36 -4.32
C ALA A 16 6.44 -12.37 -3.93
N ALA A 17 6.81 -11.74 -2.79
CA ALA A 17 8.18 -11.71 -2.27
C ALA A 17 8.77 -13.11 -2.10
N ARG A 18 7.99 -14.07 -1.59
CA ARG A 18 8.41 -15.47 -1.44
C ARG A 18 8.55 -16.22 -2.76
N LEU A 19 7.81 -15.83 -3.79
CA LEU A 19 7.98 -16.37 -5.14
C LEU A 19 9.24 -15.79 -5.81
N THR A 20 9.48 -14.48 -5.65
CA THR A 20 10.69 -13.81 -6.10
C THR A 20 11.94 -14.39 -5.42
N ALA A 21 11.91 -14.60 -4.11
CA ALA A 21 12.99 -15.26 -3.37
C ALA A 21 13.25 -16.70 -3.85
N ALA A 22 12.22 -17.38 -4.38
CA ALA A 22 12.35 -18.70 -5.00
C ALA A 22 12.77 -18.64 -6.49
N GLY A 23 13.16 -17.47 -7.00
CA GLY A 23 13.66 -17.27 -8.36
C GLY A 23 12.58 -17.12 -9.45
N LEU A 24 11.30 -16.98 -9.08
CA LEU A 24 10.25 -16.72 -10.06
C LEU A 24 10.15 -15.22 -10.37
N PRO A 25 10.18 -14.81 -11.64
CA PRO A 25 10.13 -13.40 -12.02
C PRO A 25 8.71 -12.82 -11.85
N GLN A 26 8.63 -11.52 -11.56
CA GLN A 26 7.38 -10.77 -11.66
C GLN A 26 7.16 -10.35 -13.12
N ALA A 27 6.04 -10.78 -13.70
CA ALA A 27 5.68 -10.40 -15.08
C ALA A 27 5.08 -8.99 -15.19
N LEU A 28 4.24 -8.61 -14.22
CA LEU A 28 3.59 -7.30 -14.17
C LEU A 28 3.32 -6.90 -12.71
N GLY A 29 3.72 -5.69 -12.32
CA GLY A 29 3.40 -5.13 -11.01
C GLY A 29 2.11 -4.31 -11.01
N VAL A 30 1.43 -4.21 -9.87
CA VAL A 30 0.23 -3.36 -9.72
C VAL A 30 0.52 -1.91 -10.09
N ARG A 31 1.69 -1.37 -9.71
CA ARG A 31 2.12 -0.01 -10.07
C ARG A 31 2.22 0.19 -11.59
N GLU A 32 2.68 -0.81 -12.32
CA GLU A 32 2.78 -0.77 -13.79
C GLU A 32 1.40 -0.87 -14.43
N ALA A 33 0.54 -1.76 -13.91
CA ALA A 33 -0.84 -1.87 -14.36
C ALA A 33 -1.61 -0.55 -14.15
N LEU A 34 -1.46 0.09 -12.98
CA LEU A 34 -2.08 1.39 -12.68
C LEU A 34 -1.58 2.48 -13.64
N ARG A 35 -0.28 2.53 -13.94
CA ARG A 35 0.26 3.45 -14.96
C ARG A 35 -0.32 3.22 -16.34
N ALA A 36 -0.47 1.97 -16.76
CA ALA A 36 -1.10 1.63 -18.03
C ALA A 36 -2.58 2.06 -18.09
N LEU A 37 -3.23 2.17 -16.93
CA LEU A 37 -4.61 2.66 -16.77
C LEU A 37 -4.70 4.19 -16.58
N GLY A 38 -3.59 4.92 -16.73
CA GLY A 38 -3.55 6.38 -16.64
C GLY A 38 -3.40 6.93 -15.22
N ILE A 39 -3.09 6.08 -14.23
CA ILE A 39 -2.78 6.49 -12.86
C ILE A 39 -1.28 6.73 -12.76
N THR A 40 -0.89 7.99 -12.59
CA THR A 40 0.51 8.43 -12.78
C THR A 40 1.30 8.55 -11.48
N THR A 41 0.61 8.66 -10.35
CA THR A 41 1.19 8.75 -9.01
C THR A 41 1.26 7.39 -8.33
N ASP A 42 2.09 7.31 -7.29
CA ASP A 42 2.19 6.12 -6.46
C ASP A 42 1.11 6.16 -5.37
N LEU A 43 -0.05 5.56 -5.68
CA LEU A 43 -1.17 5.55 -4.75
C LEU A 43 -0.92 4.65 -3.53
N PRO A 44 -1.15 5.14 -2.29
CA PRO A 44 -1.22 4.28 -1.11
C PRO A 44 -2.46 3.38 -1.21
N MET A 45 -2.23 2.06 -1.26
CA MET A 45 -3.31 1.06 -1.32
C MET A 45 -3.85 0.68 0.08
N ILE A 46 -3.13 1.07 1.14
CA ILE A 46 -3.46 0.78 2.54
C ILE A 46 -3.34 2.08 3.31
N GLY A 47 -4.31 2.36 4.19
CA GLY A 47 -4.34 3.54 5.04
C GLY A 47 -5.07 3.27 6.34
N TYR A 48 -5.08 4.28 7.22
CA TYR A 48 -5.85 4.26 8.45
C TYR A 48 -7.24 4.83 8.21
N CYS A 49 -8.26 4.11 8.67
CA CYS A 49 -9.63 4.60 8.72
C CYS A 49 -10.01 4.83 10.18
N PHE A 50 -10.80 5.87 10.43
CA PHE A 50 -11.27 6.23 11.76
C PHE A 50 -12.63 6.92 11.64
N ASP A 51 -13.38 6.92 12.73
CA ASP A 51 -14.64 7.65 12.83
C ASP A 51 -14.38 9.16 12.80
N GLU A 52 -15.16 9.89 11.98
CA GLU A 52 -15.00 11.33 11.77
C GLU A 52 -15.28 12.13 13.05
N THR A 53 -16.31 11.76 13.82
CA THR A 53 -16.68 12.45 15.06
C THR A 53 -15.60 12.27 16.11
N TRP A 54 -15.08 11.05 16.24
CA TRP A 54 -13.95 10.76 17.12
C TRP A 54 -12.70 11.56 16.72
N ALA A 55 -12.36 11.58 15.42
CA ALA A 55 -11.20 12.30 14.92
C ALA A 55 -11.31 13.81 15.13
N ALA A 56 -12.51 14.39 14.96
CA ALA A 56 -12.79 15.79 15.25
C ALA A 56 -12.61 16.12 16.74
N GLY A 57 -13.01 15.22 17.64
CA GLY A 57 -12.81 15.38 19.10
C GLY A 57 -11.38 15.12 19.58
N HIS A 58 -10.57 14.37 18.82
CA HIS A 58 -9.24 13.88 19.23
C HIS A 58 -8.13 14.27 18.26
N ARG A 59 -8.23 15.43 17.61
CA ARG A 59 -7.30 15.87 16.55
C ARG A 59 -5.83 15.78 16.94
N GLU A 60 -5.48 16.15 18.16
CA GLU A 60 -4.09 16.10 18.61
C GLU A 60 -3.58 14.66 18.74
N ALA A 61 -4.38 13.75 19.32
CA ALA A 61 -4.02 12.35 19.45
C ALA A 61 -3.84 11.70 18.07
N LEU A 62 -4.76 11.97 17.14
CA LEU A 62 -4.66 11.50 15.76
C LEU A 62 -3.41 12.05 15.06
N ARG A 63 -3.13 13.35 15.19
CA ARG A 63 -1.92 13.97 14.61
C ARG A 63 -0.64 13.31 15.14
N ARG A 64 -0.55 13.09 16.45
CA ARG A 64 0.62 12.43 17.08
C ARG A 64 0.76 10.99 16.62
N PHE A 65 -0.35 10.25 16.49
CA PHE A 65 -0.35 8.88 15.97
C PHE A 65 0.15 8.83 14.52
N LEU A 66 -0.39 9.68 13.63
CA LEU A 66 0.02 9.71 12.22
C LEU A 66 1.50 10.11 12.08
N SER A 67 1.97 11.06 12.88
CA SER A 67 3.38 11.46 12.94
C SER A 67 4.29 10.31 13.41
N ALA A 68 3.89 9.58 14.45
CA ALA A 68 4.66 8.43 14.94
C ALA A 68 4.69 7.28 13.92
N ALA A 69 3.57 7.03 13.26
CA ALA A 69 3.49 6.04 12.18
C ALA A 69 4.40 6.42 11.00
N ASP A 70 4.52 7.70 10.68
CA ASP A 70 5.41 8.19 9.63
C ASP A 70 6.88 8.08 9.98
N GLN A 71 7.24 8.45 11.21
CA GLN A 71 8.60 8.24 11.74
C GLN A 71 8.98 6.76 11.72
N ALA A 72 8.07 5.87 12.12
CA ALA A 72 8.31 4.42 12.05
C ALA A 72 8.51 3.93 10.61
N ARG A 73 7.71 4.41 9.65
CA ARG A 73 7.91 4.08 8.22
C ARG A 73 9.25 4.60 7.70
N THR A 74 9.66 5.80 8.10
CA THR A 74 10.96 6.37 7.74
C THR A 74 12.11 5.53 8.30
N LEU A 75 12.05 5.13 9.58
CA LEU A 75 13.03 4.22 10.17
C LEU A 75 13.13 2.89 9.39
N LEU A 76 11.99 2.28 9.07
CA LEU A 76 11.96 1.05 8.26
C LEU A 76 12.41 1.28 6.81
N ARG A 77 12.30 2.49 6.27
CA ARG A 77 12.83 2.81 4.95
C ARG A 77 14.35 2.84 4.97
N ASP A 78 14.93 3.44 5.99
CA ASP A 78 16.33 3.89 5.94
C ASP A 78 17.29 3.03 6.78
N SER A 79 16.80 2.22 7.73
CA SER A 79 17.64 1.43 8.63
C SER A 79 17.51 -0.07 8.39
N ASP A 80 18.60 -0.71 7.95
CA ASP A 80 18.69 -2.18 7.88
C ASP A 80 18.73 -2.82 9.29
N ALA A 81 19.25 -2.11 10.29
CA ALA A 81 19.31 -2.62 11.66
C ALA A 81 17.91 -2.85 12.26
N GLU A 82 16.94 -1.99 11.93
CA GLU A 82 15.55 -2.18 12.36
C GLU A 82 14.91 -3.42 11.74
N TRP A 83 15.27 -3.75 10.49
CA TRP A 83 14.82 -5.00 9.87
C TRP A 83 15.44 -6.23 10.53
N GLU A 84 16.71 -6.18 10.89
CA GLU A 84 17.34 -7.27 11.64
C GLU A 84 16.69 -7.46 13.02
N ALA A 85 16.34 -6.37 13.71
CA ALA A 85 15.59 -6.45 14.96
C ALA A 85 14.20 -7.08 14.78
N LEU A 86 13.54 -6.83 13.64
CA LEU A 86 12.24 -7.40 13.30
C LEU A 86 12.29 -8.84 12.76
N ARG A 87 13.47 -9.33 12.33
CA ARG A 87 13.64 -10.63 11.69
C ARG A 87 12.95 -11.79 12.45
N PRO A 88 12.99 -11.89 13.80
CA PRO A 88 12.31 -12.97 14.53
C PRO A 88 10.78 -12.98 14.34
N LEU A 89 10.17 -11.87 13.95
CA LEU A 89 8.72 -11.72 13.77
C LEU A 89 8.27 -11.94 12.31
N MET A 90 9.19 -11.95 11.35
CA MET A 90 8.87 -11.92 9.93
C MET A 90 8.49 -13.28 9.33
N ALA A 91 8.66 -14.38 10.08
CA ALA A 91 8.47 -15.74 9.57
C ALA A 91 9.12 -15.97 8.20
N ALA A 92 10.35 -15.44 8.04
CA ALA A 92 11.19 -15.63 6.88
C ALA A 92 12.05 -16.89 7.09
N PRO A 93 11.89 -17.94 6.27
CA PRO A 93 12.61 -19.21 6.46
C PRO A 93 14.09 -19.12 6.05
N ASP A 94 14.48 -18.11 5.26
CA ASP A 94 15.81 -17.93 4.71
C ASP A 94 16.11 -16.45 4.42
N GLU A 95 17.38 -16.16 4.11
CA GLU A 95 17.88 -14.81 3.85
C GLU A 95 17.22 -14.15 2.64
N ALA A 96 17.05 -14.91 1.56
CA ALA A 96 16.45 -14.39 0.33
C ALA A 96 15.00 -13.93 0.57
N THR A 97 14.23 -14.70 1.35
CA THR A 97 12.87 -14.34 1.73
C THR A 97 12.85 -13.12 2.64
N PHE A 98 13.77 -13.02 3.60
CA PHE A 98 13.88 -11.85 4.47
C PHE A 98 14.13 -10.56 3.67
N ILE A 99 15.13 -10.57 2.78
CA ILE A 99 15.46 -9.43 1.91
C ILE A 99 14.27 -9.08 1.02
N ALA A 100 13.62 -10.06 0.38
CA ALA A 100 12.48 -9.82 -0.48
C ALA A 100 11.28 -9.20 0.25
N LEU A 101 11.03 -9.62 1.50
CA LEU A 101 9.97 -9.04 2.33
C LEU A 101 10.27 -7.58 2.68
N ARG A 102 11.50 -7.30 3.15
CA ARG A 102 11.99 -5.95 3.46
C ARG A 102 11.86 -5.02 2.26
N ASP A 103 12.44 -5.41 1.13
CA ASP A 103 12.51 -4.57 -0.05
C ASP A 103 11.11 -4.33 -0.63
N GLY A 104 10.24 -5.35 -0.60
CA GLY A 104 8.83 -5.21 -0.97
C GLY A 104 8.06 -4.24 -0.07
N TYR A 105 8.30 -4.26 1.25
CA TYR A 105 7.71 -3.28 2.16
C TYR A 105 8.20 -1.87 1.84
N ARG A 106 9.51 -1.67 1.70
CA ARG A 106 10.13 -0.38 1.37
C ARG A 106 9.59 0.23 0.08
N ALA A 107 9.42 -0.59 -0.97
CA ALA A 107 8.83 -0.18 -2.24
C ALA A 107 7.34 0.22 -2.10
N GLY A 108 6.65 -0.30 -1.09
CA GLY A 108 5.26 0.03 -0.78
C GLY A 108 5.07 1.30 0.06
N ILE A 109 6.13 1.84 0.69
CA ILE A 109 5.99 3.01 1.56
C ILE A 109 5.75 4.26 0.69
N PRO A 110 4.60 4.95 0.85
CA PRO A 110 4.30 6.17 0.10
C PRO A 110 5.39 7.22 0.32
N THR A 111 5.69 8.00 -0.73
CA THR A 111 6.68 9.08 -0.68
C THR A 111 6.03 10.46 -0.69
N ARG A 112 4.77 10.55 -1.12
CA ARG A 112 3.99 11.79 -1.26
C ARG A 112 2.51 11.49 -1.04
N TRP A 113 1.79 12.50 -0.56
CA TRP A 113 0.33 12.46 -0.46
C TRP A 113 -0.27 13.87 -0.60
N GLY A 114 -0.43 14.32 -1.84
CA GLY A 114 -0.94 15.65 -2.18
C GLY A 114 -2.13 15.63 -3.11
N ALA A 115 -2.39 16.76 -3.75
CA ALA A 115 -3.51 16.92 -4.68
C ALA A 115 -3.41 15.98 -5.89
N ALA A 116 -2.20 15.69 -6.37
CA ALA A 116 -1.99 14.79 -7.50
C ALA A 116 -2.39 13.35 -7.17
N GLU A 117 -1.95 12.83 -6.02
CA GLU A 117 -2.30 11.50 -5.54
C GLU A 117 -3.81 11.40 -5.25
N ARG A 118 -4.42 12.43 -4.66
CA ARG A 118 -5.88 12.45 -4.43
C ARG A 118 -6.68 12.47 -5.74
N ALA A 119 -6.21 13.20 -6.75
CA ALA A 119 -6.82 13.21 -8.08
C ALA A 119 -6.71 11.84 -8.78
N ASP A 120 -5.58 11.17 -8.64
CA ASP A 120 -5.38 9.81 -9.15
C ASP A 120 -6.24 8.77 -8.40
N ALA A 121 -6.40 8.91 -7.08
CA ALA A 121 -7.30 8.06 -6.32
C ALA A 121 -8.76 8.21 -6.81
N GLN A 122 -9.21 9.44 -7.08
CA GLN A 122 -10.51 9.70 -7.70
C GLN A 122 -10.62 9.05 -9.09
N ARG A 123 -9.59 9.16 -9.94
CA ARG A 123 -9.57 8.52 -11.27
C ARG A 123 -9.69 7.00 -11.16
N LEU A 124 -8.91 6.39 -10.26
CA LEU A 124 -8.97 4.95 -10.02
C LEU A 124 -10.35 4.53 -9.49
N TYR A 125 -10.94 5.28 -8.56
CA TYR A 125 -12.29 5.00 -8.06
C TYR A 125 -13.33 4.96 -9.19
N VAL A 126 -13.34 5.99 -10.04
CA VAL A 126 -14.29 6.07 -11.18
C VAL A 126 -14.07 4.92 -12.16
N LEU A 127 -12.82 4.56 -12.43
CA LEU A 127 -12.49 3.42 -13.29
C LEU A 127 -13.03 2.11 -12.69
N LEU A 128 -12.80 1.88 -11.39
CA LEU A 128 -13.30 0.70 -10.68
C LEU A 128 -14.84 0.67 -10.66
N ARG A 129 -15.51 1.81 -10.47
CA ARG A 129 -16.97 1.92 -10.58
C ARG A 129 -17.48 1.50 -11.94
N ALA A 130 -16.81 1.96 -13.00
CA ALA A 130 -17.19 1.67 -14.38
C ALA A 130 -17.00 0.20 -14.75
N LEU A 131 -15.94 -0.44 -14.23
CA LEU A 131 -15.61 -1.83 -14.53
C LEU A 131 -16.39 -2.85 -13.68
N SER A 132 -16.66 -2.53 -12.42
CA SER A 132 -17.16 -3.51 -11.44
C SER A 132 -18.50 -3.13 -10.81
N GLY A 133 -19.08 -2.01 -11.18
CA GLY A 133 -20.40 -1.64 -10.70
C GLY A 133 -20.44 -1.24 -9.21
N ALA A 134 -21.63 -1.28 -8.63
CA ALA A 134 -21.85 -0.90 -7.23
C ALA A 134 -21.32 -1.95 -6.25
N ASP A 135 -21.16 -3.21 -6.69
CA ASP A 135 -20.70 -4.31 -5.85
C ASP A 135 -19.28 -4.09 -5.28
N LEU A 136 -18.45 -3.33 -5.99
CA LEU A 136 -17.07 -3.05 -5.57
C LEU A 136 -16.94 -1.75 -4.76
N VAL A 137 -17.60 -0.68 -5.17
CA VAL A 137 -17.35 0.68 -4.65
C VAL A 137 -18.57 1.35 -4.01
N GLY A 138 -19.70 0.65 -3.96
CA GLY A 138 -20.98 1.16 -3.50
C GLY A 138 -21.72 2.02 -4.54
N GLU A 139 -22.77 2.69 -4.09
CA GLU A 139 -23.66 3.47 -4.96
C GLU A 139 -23.04 4.79 -5.43
N ALA A 140 -22.01 5.29 -4.74
CA ALA A 140 -21.40 6.56 -5.09
C ALA A 140 -20.74 6.50 -6.48
N ALA A 141 -21.03 7.50 -7.31
CA ALA A 141 -20.47 7.62 -8.66
C ALA A 141 -19.04 8.20 -8.64
N GLN A 142 -18.66 8.84 -7.54
CA GLN A 142 -17.37 9.51 -7.33
C GLN A 142 -16.90 9.22 -5.90
N LEU A 143 -15.60 9.36 -5.65
CA LEU A 143 -15.07 9.27 -4.29
C LEU A 143 -15.72 10.38 -3.46
N PRO A 144 -16.42 10.07 -2.36
CA PRO A 144 -17.10 11.09 -1.58
C PRO A 144 -16.14 12.16 -1.05
N ALA A 145 -16.58 13.42 -1.03
CA ALA A 145 -15.83 14.47 -0.35
C ALA A 145 -15.65 14.11 1.13
N GLY A 146 -14.48 14.44 1.70
CA GLY A 146 -14.14 14.08 3.08
C GLY A 146 -13.62 12.64 3.26
N THR A 147 -13.52 11.83 2.20
CA THR A 147 -12.94 10.47 2.28
C THR A 147 -11.51 10.50 2.80
N PHE A 148 -10.73 11.51 2.42
CA PHE A 148 -9.37 11.70 2.89
C PHE A 148 -9.31 12.79 3.96
N TRP A 149 -8.59 12.49 5.04
CA TRP A 149 -8.46 13.39 6.17
C TRP A 149 -7.48 14.53 5.89
N ASP A 150 -7.96 15.77 6.00
CA ASP A 150 -7.16 16.98 5.78
C ASP A 150 -6.43 17.48 7.05
N GLY A 151 -6.55 16.77 8.17
CA GLY A 151 -5.94 17.17 9.44
C GLY A 151 -4.59 16.50 9.76
N ALA A 152 -3.98 15.79 8.80
CA ALA A 152 -2.64 15.25 8.96
C ALA A 152 -1.59 16.39 8.83
N PRO A 153 -0.45 16.32 9.50
CA PRO A 153 0.61 17.31 9.29
C PRO A 153 1.17 17.18 7.86
N ASP A 154 1.52 18.32 7.27
CA ASP A 154 2.31 18.39 6.02
C ASP A 154 3.67 17.72 6.16
#